data_AF-A0A7C2WN19-F1
#
_entry.id   AF-A0A7C2WN19-F1
#
_cell.length_a   1.000
_cell.length_b   1.000
_cell.length_c   1.000
_cell.angle_alpha   90.00
_cell.angle_beta   90.00
_cell.angle_gamma   90.00
#
_symmetry.space_group_name_H-M   'P 1'
#
loop_
_entity.id
_entity.type
_entity.pdbx_description
1 polymer ?
#
loop_
_entity_poly.entity_id
_entity_poly.type
_entity_poly.pdbx_seq_one_letter_code
_entity_poly.pdbx_strand_id
1 'polypeptide(L)'
;MRRPINKRPHGQIRQSQMITTFGPGALLDLPKHSVIVGGLDEWTGVSEEIHEPRLLEKASRLLETPGLKLYAPPPDNEDPAAPPTGVRAWQFPEWFITQDMMDTGRPDGTHSRLLVHRKALTKGKFIDADKKKRAVVPIRFVRACKNGHIGDIDWYVFVHREKKCQRQLWIDERGTTGDISEIWVRCECGEERSLSDAALPKALGNCDGFRPWLGPYSREQCGELNRLLVRSASNAYFPQKLTVISLPDRDEALAQAVAQAWSTYLQGVDSLKNLKLAISMMPPLQQILAGFTPEQVWAEIQARRGMIAS
;
A
#
# COMPACT_ATOMS: atom_id res chain seq x y z
N MET A 1 -3.40 17.53 -30.66
CA MET A 1 -2.71 16.98 -29.47
C MET A 1 -3.38 17.51 -28.21
N ARG A 2 -4.01 16.64 -27.40
CA ARG A 2 -4.54 17.04 -26.09
C ARG A 2 -3.36 17.07 -25.10
N ARG A 3 -3.10 18.24 -24.49
CA ARG A 3 -2.13 18.42 -23.40
C ARG A 3 -2.38 17.32 -22.35
N PRO A 4 -1.36 16.56 -21.89
CA PRO A 4 -1.58 15.61 -20.80
C PRO A 4 -2.07 16.43 -19.60
N ILE A 5 -3.30 16.15 -19.17
CA ILE A 5 -3.84 16.74 -17.96
C ILE A 5 -2.98 16.16 -16.85
N ASN A 6 -2.07 16.99 -16.32
CA ASN A 6 -1.29 16.67 -15.14
C ASN A 6 -2.29 16.57 -13.97
N LYS A 7 -2.89 15.39 -13.82
CA LYS A 7 -3.87 15.10 -12.77
C LYS A 7 -3.08 15.02 -11.49
N ARG A 8 -3.26 16.04 -10.64
CA ARG A 8 -2.72 16.02 -9.28
C ARG A 8 -3.11 14.70 -8.60
N PRO A 9 -2.17 14.03 -7.92
CA PRO A 9 -2.45 12.80 -7.20
C PRO A 9 -3.55 13.06 -6.14
N HIS A 10 -4.35 12.04 -5.85
CA HIS A 10 -5.44 12.15 -4.86
C HIS A 10 -4.93 12.28 -3.41
N GLY A 11 -3.65 12.02 -3.17
CA GLY A 11 -2.99 12.17 -1.88
C GLY A 11 -1.47 12.02 -2.02
N GLN A 12 -0.75 12.41 -0.97
CA GLN A 12 0.70 12.26 -0.82
C GLN A 12 0.98 11.56 0.52
N ILE A 13 2.01 10.72 0.56
CA ILE A 13 2.49 10.10 1.80
C ILE A 13 4.02 10.14 1.83
N ARG A 14 4.62 10.00 3.02
CA ARG A 14 6.07 9.87 3.14
C ARG A 14 6.50 8.49 2.62
N GLN A 15 7.61 8.41 1.88
CA GLN A 15 8.14 7.14 1.36
C GLN A 15 8.33 6.08 2.47
N SER A 16 8.77 6.48 3.66
CA SER A 16 8.91 5.56 4.79
C SER A 16 7.59 4.91 5.21
N GLN A 17 6.46 5.62 5.06
CA GLN A 17 5.13 5.08 5.37
C GLN A 17 4.67 4.07 4.32
N MET A 18 5.19 4.11 3.09
CA MET A 18 4.90 3.10 2.07
C MET A 18 5.46 1.73 2.45
N ILE A 19 6.58 1.68 3.17
CA ILE A 19 7.22 0.43 3.60
C ILE A 19 6.58 -0.10 4.90
N THR A 20 6.04 0.80 5.74
CA THR A 20 5.50 0.42 7.05
C THR A 20 3.99 0.32 7.07
N THR A 21 3.26 1.38 6.76
CA THR A 21 1.82 1.47 7.06
C THR A 21 0.94 1.32 5.83
N PHE A 22 1.40 1.84 4.68
CA PHE A 22 0.59 2.01 3.48
C PHE A 22 1.17 1.28 2.27
N GLY A 23 1.75 0.09 2.49
CA GLY A 23 2.27 -0.76 1.42
C GLY A 23 1.18 -1.51 0.64
N PRO A 24 1.54 -2.35 -0.34
CA PRO A 24 0.59 -3.11 -1.14
C PRO A 24 -0.43 -3.89 -0.29
N GLY A 25 -1.72 -3.74 -0.58
CA GLY A 25 -2.80 -4.37 0.19
C GLY A 25 -3.26 -3.57 1.42
N ALA A 26 -2.58 -2.48 1.79
CA ALA A 26 -3.01 -1.62 2.89
C ALA A 26 -4.31 -0.89 2.55
N LEU A 27 -5.21 -0.76 3.53
CA LEU A 27 -6.47 -0.05 3.42
C LEU A 27 -6.28 1.40 3.88
N LEU A 28 -6.76 2.35 3.08
CA LEU A 28 -6.61 3.79 3.32
C LEU A 28 -7.93 4.52 3.03
N ASP A 29 -8.23 5.55 3.81
CA ASP A 29 -9.27 6.53 3.49
C ASP A 29 -8.65 7.80 2.92
N LEU A 30 -8.93 8.07 1.64
CA LEU A 30 -8.71 9.37 1.01
C LEU A 30 -9.94 10.27 1.26
N PRO A 31 -9.83 11.60 1.12
CA PRO A 31 -10.94 12.52 1.40
C PRO A 31 -12.25 12.23 0.66
N LYS A 32 -12.17 11.54 -0.49
CA LYS A 32 -13.33 11.21 -1.33
C LYS A 32 -13.56 9.70 -1.51
N HIS A 33 -12.60 8.86 -1.15
CA HIS A 33 -12.59 7.44 -1.53
C HIS A 33 -11.92 6.59 -0.46
N SER A 34 -12.52 5.45 -0.09
CA SER A 34 -11.78 4.36 0.53
C SER A 34 -11.07 3.55 -0.55
N VAL A 35 -9.82 3.24 -0.31
CA VAL A 35 -8.95 2.56 -1.28
C VAL A 35 -8.13 1.47 -0.62
N ILE A 36 -7.68 0.52 -1.44
CA ILE A 36 -6.63 -0.43 -1.12
C ILE A 36 -5.40 -0.12 -1.98
N VAL A 37 -4.24 -0.02 -1.36
CA VAL A 37 -2.97 0.30 -2.05
C VAL A 37 -2.61 -0.83 -3.01
N GLY A 38 -2.27 -0.47 -4.25
CA GLY A 38 -2.01 -1.42 -5.33
C GLY A 38 -0.69 -2.18 -5.18
N GLY A 39 -0.63 -3.34 -5.84
CA GLY A 39 0.59 -4.13 -6.01
C GLY A 39 1.69 -3.37 -6.77
N LEU A 40 2.92 -3.87 -6.64
CA LEU A 40 4.12 -3.26 -7.23
C LEU A 40 4.03 -3.12 -8.76
N ASP A 41 3.30 -4.01 -9.44
CA ASP A 41 3.08 -3.98 -10.89
C ASP A 41 2.35 -2.72 -11.38
N GLU A 42 1.67 -2.02 -10.48
CA GLU A 42 0.87 -0.83 -10.78
C GLU A 42 1.55 0.47 -10.34
N TRP A 43 2.80 0.40 -9.87
CA TRP A 43 3.58 1.56 -9.44
C TRP A 43 4.30 2.17 -10.64
N THR A 44 4.35 3.50 -10.72
CA THR A 44 5.00 4.22 -11.83
C THR A 44 6.13 5.12 -11.32
N GLY A 45 7.21 5.23 -12.09
CA GLY A 45 8.36 6.06 -11.71
C GLY A 45 9.29 5.43 -10.68
N VAL A 46 9.28 4.10 -10.56
CA VAL A 46 10.24 3.36 -9.74
C VAL A 46 11.56 3.28 -10.52
N SER A 47 12.60 3.97 -10.05
CA SER A 47 13.89 4.08 -10.77
C SER A 47 15.12 3.91 -9.89
N GLU A 48 15.02 4.16 -8.59
CA GLU A 48 16.16 4.08 -7.67
C GLU A 48 16.34 2.63 -7.19
N GLU A 49 17.32 1.93 -7.77
CA GLU A 49 17.72 0.59 -7.33
C GLU A 49 18.51 0.68 -6.03
N ILE A 50 18.14 -0.13 -5.05
CA ILE A 50 18.82 -0.24 -3.75
C ILE A 50 19.75 -1.45 -3.81
N HIS A 51 21.05 -1.19 -3.77
CA HIS A 51 22.07 -2.23 -3.74
C HIS A 51 22.40 -2.62 -2.30
N GLU A 52 21.82 -3.72 -1.82
CA GLU A 52 22.13 -4.29 -0.51
C GLU A 52 22.22 -5.82 -0.62
N PRO A 53 23.42 -6.38 -0.90
CA PRO A 53 23.61 -7.79 -1.22
C PRO A 53 23.10 -8.73 -0.12
N ARG A 54 23.28 -8.36 1.16
CA ARG A 54 22.87 -9.20 2.29
C ARG A 54 21.35 -9.28 2.43
N LEU A 55 20.67 -8.17 2.19
CA LEU A 55 19.21 -8.14 2.18
C LEU A 55 18.65 -8.90 0.98
N LEU A 56 19.27 -8.73 -0.19
CA LEU A 56 18.91 -9.42 -1.43
C LEU A 56 19.04 -10.93 -1.30
N GLU A 57 20.16 -11.44 -0.76
CA GLU A 57 20.37 -12.88 -0.55
C GLU A 57 19.29 -13.45 0.39
N LYS A 58 19.04 -12.75 1.51
CA LYS A 58 18.03 -13.15 2.49
C LYS A 58 16.62 -13.16 1.90
N ALA A 59 16.25 -12.11 1.15
CA ALA A 59 14.95 -12.01 0.50
C ALA A 59 14.77 -13.08 -0.59
N SER A 60 15.79 -13.30 -1.43
CA SER A 60 15.77 -14.29 -2.52
C SER A 60 15.59 -15.70 -1.99
N ARG A 61 16.25 -16.06 -0.86
CA ARG A 61 16.07 -17.35 -0.20
C ARG A 61 14.67 -17.52 0.40
N LEU A 62 14.15 -16.48 1.05
CA LEU A 62 12.82 -16.53 1.69
C LEU A 62 11.67 -16.60 0.68
N LEU A 63 11.80 -15.89 -0.44
CA LEU A 63 10.76 -15.81 -1.48
C LEU A 63 10.95 -16.85 -2.60
N GLU A 64 11.99 -17.67 -2.52
CA GLU A 64 12.35 -18.67 -3.53
C GLU A 64 12.42 -18.08 -4.95
N THR A 65 12.79 -16.80 -5.04
CA THR A 65 12.78 -16.02 -6.29
C THR A 65 14.20 -15.57 -6.61
N PRO A 66 14.90 -16.21 -7.56
CA PRO A 66 16.23 -15.78 -7.95
C PRO A 66 16.18 -14.47 -8.75
N GLY A 67 17.25 -13.67 -8.65
CA GLY A 67 17.37 -12.42 -9.42
C GLY A 67 16.47 -11.29 -8.93
N LEU A 68 16.06 -11.33 -7.66
CA LEU A 68 15.30 -10.26 -7.04
C LEU A 68 16.10 -8.95 -7.07
N LYS A 69 15.40 -7.83 -7.25
CA LYS A 69 15.95 -6.48 -7.18
C LYS A 69 15.17 -5.67 -6.17
N LEU A 70 15.84 -4.77 -5.47
CA LEU A 70 15.22 -3.87 -4.52
C LEU A 70 15.17 -2.48 -5.13
N TYR A 71 14.03 -1.80 -4.99
CA TYR A 71 13.84 -0.44 -5.45
C TYR A 71 13.23 0.41 -4.33
N ALA A 72 13.60 1.69 -4.30
CA ALA A 72 12.94 2.65 -3.44
C ALA A 72 11.50 2.91 -3.93
N PRO A 73 10.54 3.21 -3.03
CA PRO A 73 9.23 3.69 -3.44
C PRO A 73 9.32 4.91 -4.36
N PRO A 74 8.40 5.07 -5.33
CA PRO A 74 8.49 6.13 -6.33
C PRO A 74 8.54 7.51 -5.65
N PRO A 75 9.46 8.40 -6.06
CA PRO A 75 9.55 9.74 -5.50
C PRO A 75 8.36 10.60 -5.95
N ASP A 76 8.04 11.62 -5.17
CA ASP A 76 7.16 12.70 -5.62
C ASP A 76 7.97 13.64 -6.51
N ASN A 77 7.60 13.77 -7.79
CA ASN A 77 8.28 14.66 -8.71
C ASN A 77 7.49 15.96 -8.87
N GLU A 78 8.07 17.07 -8.40
CA GLU A 78 7.44 18.38 -8.48
C GLU A 78 7.50 19.01 -9.88
N ASP A 79 8.32 18.47 -10.80
CA ASP A 79 8.39 18.96 -12.18
C ASP A 79 7.10 18.64 -12.96
N PRO A 80 6.31 19.65 -13.36
CA PRO A 80 5.07 19.42 -14.08
C PRO A 80 5.24 18.83 -15.49
N ALA A 81 6.45 18.85 -16.04
CA ALA A 81 6.78 18.28 -17.35
C ALA A 81 7.25 16.83 -17.29
N ALA A 82 7.59 16.32 -16.11
CA ALA A 82 8.05 14.96 -15.93
C ALA A 82 6.91 13.94 -16.07
N PRO A 83 7.23 12.67 -16.43
CA PRO A 83 6.25 11.59 -16.39
C PRO A 83 5.64 11.41 -15.00
N PRO A 84 4.34 11.10 -14.89
CA PRO A 84 3.69 10.93 -13.60
C PRO A 84 4.26 9.72 -12.85
N THR A 85 4.79 9.98 -11.65
CA THR A 85 5.24 8.96 -10.70
C THR A 85 4.16 8.73 -9.64
N GLY A 86 4.16 7.55 -9.03
CA GLY A 86 3.32 7.30 -7.86
C GLY A 86 2.84 5.86 -7.72
N VAL A 87 1.98 5.70 -6.72
CA VAL A 87 1.43 4.40 -6.34
C VAL A 87 -0.05 4.37 -6.67
N ARG A 88 -0.45 3.39 -7.48
CA ARG A 88 -1.87 3.16 -7.77
C ARG A 88 -2.58 2.66 -6.51
N ALA A 89 -3.81 3.10 -6.33
CA ALA A 89 -4.71 2.54 -5.34
C ALA A 89 -6.06 2.23 -6.00
N TRP A 90 -6.68 1.14 -5.56
CA TRP A 90 -7.96 0.67 -6.08
C TRP A 90 -9.07 1.04 -5.13
N GLN A 91 -10.20 1.53 -5.65
CA GLN A 91 -11.35 1.80 -4.79
C GLN A 91 -11.88 0.50 -4.20
N PHE A 92 -11.92 0.43 -2.87
CA PHE A 92 -12.35 -0.75 -2.12
C PHE A 92 -12.83 -0.31 -0.73
N PRO A 93 -13.94 -0.83 -0.20
CA PRO A 93 -14.84 -1.86 -0.76
C PRO A 93 -15.71 -1.38 -1.93
N GLU A 94 -16.41 -2.32 -2.57
CA GLU A 94 -17.39 -2.02 -3.63
C GLU A 94 -18.80 -1.74 -3.10
N TRP A 95 -19.07 -2.00 -1.82
CA TRP A 95 -20.36 -1.74 -1.17
C TRP A 95 -20.38 -0.49 -0.30
N PHE A 96 -21.53 0.17 -0.26
CA PHE A 96 -21.73 1.47 0.37
C PHE A 96 -23.06 1.50 1.13
N ILE A 97 -23.13 2.34 2.17
CA ILE A 97 -24.37 2.69 2.85
C ILE A 97 -24.74 4.15 2.60
N THR A 98 -26.02 4.46 2.51
CA THR A 98 -26.48 5.87 2.48
C THR A 98 -26.25 6.54 3.83
N GLN A 99 -25.88 7.82 3.81
CA GLN A 99 -25.69 8.59 5.05
C GLN A 99 -27.01 8.99 5.69
N ASP A 100 -28.03 9.27 4.87
CA ASP A 100 -29.38 9.58 5.34
C ASP A 100 -29.91 8.40 6.15
N MET A 101 -30.22 8.65 7.42
CA MET A 101 -30.94 7.69 8.24
C MET A 101 -32.42 7.79 7.92
N MET A 102 -33.02 6.66 7.53
CA MET A 102 -34.46 6.52 7.42
C MET A 102 -34.98 6.03 8.75
N ASP A 103 -35.87 6.81 9.37
CA ASP A 103 -36.64 6.32 10.50
C ASP A 103 -37.60 5.25 10.01
N THR A 104 -37.53 4.07 10.63
CA THR A 104 -38.39 2.95 10.29
C THR A 104 -39.75 3.01 10.98
N GLY A 105 -39.95 3.97 11.90
CA GLY A 105 -41.12 4.04 12.76
C GLY A 105 -41.20 2.88 13.76
N ARG A 106 -40.12 2.10 13.91
CA ARG A 106 -40.04 1.02 14.90
C ARG A 106 -39.82 1.63 16.29
N PRO A 107 -40.52 1.13 17.32
CA PRO A 107 -40.43 1.66 18.68
C PRO A 107 -39.06 1.45 19.35
N ASP A 108 -38.17 0.67 18.72
CA ASP A 108 -36.81 0.39 19.18
C ASP A 108 -35.79 1.45 18.74
N GLY A 109 -36.20 2.50 18.01
CA GLY A 109 -35.31 3.54 17.52
C GLY A 109 -34.40 3.08 16.37
N THR A 110 -34.79 2.04 15.63
CA THR A 110 -34.00 1.50 14.52
C THR A 110 -33.78 2.54 13.42
N HIS A 111 -32.51 2.82 13.13
CA HIS A 111 -32.10 3.61 11.99
C HIS A 111 -31.75 2.71 10.81
N SER A 112 -32.39 2.95 9.67
CA SER A 112 -32.16 2.19 8.44
C SER A 112 -31.38 2.98 7.41
N ARG A 113 -30.45 2.31 6.74
CA ARG A 113 -29.67 2.83 5.62
C ARG A 113 -29.68 1.85 4.45
N LEU A 114 -29.73 2.37 3.24
CA LEU A 114 -29.68 1.54 2.03
C LEU A 114 -28.26 1.00 1.84
N LEU A 115 -28.14 -0.31 1.62
CA LEU A 115 -26.90 -0.98 1.25
C LEU A 115 -26.84 -1.14 -0.28
N VAL A 116 -25.89 -0.47 -0.92
CA VAL A 116 -25.83 -0.33 -2.37
C VAL A 116 -24.44 -0.64 -2.91
N HIS A 117 -24.40 -1.31 -4.06
CA HIS A 117 -23.15 -1.60 -4.76
C HIS A 117 -22.68 -0.39 -5.57
N ARG A 118 -21.36 -0.21 -5.76
CA ARG A 118 -20.77 0.91 -6.51
C ARG A 118 -21.34 1.09 -7.92
N LYS A 119 -21.74 -0.03 -8.55
CA LYS A 119 -22.33 -0.05 -9.89
C LYS A 119 -23.67 0.71 -9.96
N ALA A 120 -24.37 0.86 -8.84
CA ALA A 120 -25.61 1.64 -8.75
C ALA A 120 -25.37 3.14 -8.49
N LEU A 121 -24.11 3.57 -8.30
CA LEU A 121 -23.79 4.96 -7.99
C LEU A 121 -23.64 5.79 -9.27
N THR A 122 -24.21 7.00 -9.25
CA THR A 122 -24.03 8.01 -10.29
C THR A 122 -23.21 9.17 -9.72
N LYS A 123 -21.99 9.38 -10.25
CA LYS A 123 -21.05 10.42 -9.79
C LYS A 123 -20.82 10.39 -8.26
N GLY A 124 -20.68 9.19 -7.70
CA GLY A 124 -20.43 8.97 -6.26
C GLY A 124 -21.63 9.18 -5.34
N LYS A 125 -22.85 9.26 -5.89
CA LYS A 125 -24.10 9.32 -5.11
C LYS A 125 -25.06 8.22 -5.55
N PHE A 126 -25.89 7.76 -4.64
CA PHE A 126 -27.00 6.87 -4.97
C PHE A 126 -28.23 7.69 -5.36
N ILE A 127 -28.94 7.28 -6.41
CA ILE A 127 -30.22 7.89 -6.80
C ILE A 127 -31.29 6.87 -6.47
N ASP A 128 -32.16 7.19 -5.52
CA ASP A 128 -33.23 6.28 -5.12
C ASP A 128 -34.42 6.30 -6.10
N ALA A 129 -35.44 5.50 -5.79
CA ALA A 129 -36.67 5.41 -6.58
C ALA A 129 -37.40 6.77 -6.72
N ASP A 130 -37.29 7.64 -5.72
CA ASP A 130 -37.87 8.98 -5.69
C ASP A 130 -36.99 10.03 -6.40
N LYS A 131 -35.93 9.60 -7.10
CA LYS A 131 -34.94 10.45 -7.79
C LYS A 131 -34.15 11.37 -6.85
N LYS A 132 -34.16 11.09 -5.55
CA LYS A 132 -33.37 11.82 -4.56
C LYS A 132 -31.92 11.34 -4.60
N LYS A 133 -31.00 12.30 -4.66
CA LYS A 133 -29.55 12.03 -4.61
C LYS A 133 -29.09 11.89 -3.16
N ARG A 134 -28.63 10.71 -2.79
CA ARG A 134 -28.16 10.38 -1.44
C ARG A 134 -26.64 10.27 -1.42
N ALA A 135 -26.03 10.91 -0.42
CA ALA A 135 -24.61 10.72 -0.15
C ALA A 135 -24.40 9.31 0.43
N VAL A 136 -23.26 8.71 0.09
CA VAL A 136 -22.93 7.34 0.48
C VAL A 136 -21.54 7.29 1.08
N VAL A 137 -21.35 6.35 2.00
CA VAL A 137 -20.05 6.03 2.57
C VAL A 137 -19.74 4.55 2.38
N PRO A 138 -18.48 4.16 2.11
CA PRO A 138 -18.10 2.76 1.98
C PRO A 138 -18.45 1.97 3.24
N ILE A 139 -18.90 0.73 3.08
CA ILE A 139 -19.19 -0.13 4.22
C ILE A 139 -17.88 -0.43 4.99
N ARG A 140 -17.97 -0.51 6.31
CA ARG A 140 -16.79 -0.78 7.17
C ARG A 140 -16.44 -2.27 7.29
N PHE A 141 -17.29 -3.15 6.77
CA PHE A 141 -17.21 -4.60 6.95
C PHE A 141 -16.84 -5.29 5.65
N VAL A 142 -15.78 -6.07 5.70
CA VAL A 142 -15.25 -6.85 4.59
C VAL A 142 -14.96 -8.27 5.09
N ARG A 143 -14.63 -9.17 4.16
CA ARG A 143 -14.15 -10.50 4.51
C ARG A 143 -12.68 -10.66 4.19
N ALA A 144 -12.00 -11.46 4.98
CA ALA A 144 -10.60 -11.85 4.73
C ALA A 144 -10.35 -13.30 5.14
N CYS A 145 -9.26 -13.90 4.63
CA CYS A 145 -8.83 -15.25 5.00
C CYS A 145 -7.39 -15.25 5.56
N LYS A 146 -6.93 -16.40 6.09
CA LYS A 146 -5.58 -16.54 6.66
C LYS A 146 -4.45 -16.35 5.65
N ASN A 147 -4.71 -16.56 4.37
CA ASN A 147 -3.73 -16.37 3.29
C ASN A 147 -3.63 -14.89 2.83
N GLY A 148 -4.33 -13.97 3.49
CA GLY A 148 -4.27 -12.53 3.19
C GLY A 148 -5.21 -12.05 2.10
N HIS A 149 -6.03 -12.92 1.51
CA HIS A 149 -7.09 -12.50 0.59
C HIS A 149 -8.11 -11.62 1.32
N ILE A 150 -8.61 -10.59 0.62
CA ILE A 150 -9.60 -9.66 1.13
C ILE A 150 -10.65 -9.39 0.05
N GLY A 151 -11.90 -9.22 0.45
CA GLY A 151 -12.98 -8.93 -0.49
C GLY A 151 -14.22 -8.40 0.20
N ASP A 152 -15.17 -7.94 -0.58
CA ASP A 152 -16.51 -7.61 -0.08
C ASP A 152 -17.22 -8.87 0.43
N ILE A 153 -18.01 -8.71 1.49
CA ILE A 153 -18.98 -9.73 1.90
C ILE A 153 -20.03 -9.87 0.78
N ASP A 154 -20.33 -11.11 0.39
CA ASP A 154 -21.48 -11.35 -0.48
C ASP A 154 -22.75 -11.17 0.36
N TRP A 155 -23.26 -9.92 0.41
CA TRP A 155 -24.37 -9.55 1.26
C TRP A 155 -25.67 -10.28 0.92
N TYR A 156 -25.87 -10.64 -0.34
CA TYR A 156 -27.05 -11.41 -0.75
C TYR A 156 -26.99 -12.83 -0.21
N VAL A 157 -25.85 -13.52 -0.40
CA VAL A 157 -25.63 -14.86 0.15
C VAL A 157 -25.62 -14.83 1.67
N PHE A 158 -25.06 -13.79 2.29
CA PHE A 158 -25.02 -13.65 3.74
C PHE A 158 -26.42 -13.61 4.36
N VAL A 159 -27.32 -12.78 3.82
CA VAL A 159 -28.70 -12.64 4.30
C VAL A 159 -29.54 -13.87 3.97
N HIS A 160 -29.47 -14.35 2.72
CA HIS A 160 -30.42 -15.35 2.22
C HIS A 160 -29.95 -16.80 2.34
N ARG A 161 -28.67 -17.02 2.66
CA ARG A 161 -28.01 -18.32 2.70
C ARG A 161 -28.14 -19.04 1.34
N GLU A 162 -29.12 -19.92 1.20
CA GLU A 162 -29.36 -20.71 -0.01
C GLU A 162 -30.43 -20.11 -0.93
N LYS A 163 -31.26 -19.17 -0.44
CA LYS A 163 -32.34 -18.58 -1.24
C LYS A 163 -31.79 -17.56 -2.23
N LYS A 164 -32.30 -17.57 -3.46
CA LYS A 164 -31.95 -16.58 -4.50
C LYS A 164 -32.86 -15.37 -4.39
N CYS A 165 -32.31 -14.24 -3.96
CA CYS A 165 -32.98 -12.94 -3.95
C CYS A 165 -31.95 -11.83 -4.18
N GLN A 166 -32.32 -10.84 -4.99
CA GLN A 166 -31.47 -9.71 -5.39
C GLN A 166 -32.19 -8.36 -5.19
N ARG A 167 -33.18 -8.31 -4.28
CA ARG A 167 -33.93 -7.09 -3.94
C ARG A 167 -33.10 -6.17 -3.05
N GLN A 168 -33.54 -4.93 -2.88
CA GLN A 168 -32.77 -3.91 -2.15
C GLN A 168 -32.39 -4.38 -0.73
N LEU A 169 -31.11 -4.21 -0.38
CA LEU A 169 -30.57 -4.52 0.95
C LEU A 169 -30.48 -3.26 1.81
N TRP A 170 -30.59 -3.45 3.11
CA TRP A 170 -30.64 -2.42 4.13
C TRP A 170 -29.70 -2.80 5.28
N ILE A 171 -29.04 -1.82 5.87
CA ILE A 171 -28.38 -1.93 7.16
C ILE A 171 -29.28 -1.25 8.18
N ASP A 172 -29.72 -2.02 9.17
CA ASP A 172 -30.54 -1.57 10.27
C ASP A 172 -29.65 -1.51 11.53
N GLU A 173 -29.52 -0.33 12.12
CA GLU A 173 -28.82 -0.06 13.37
C GLU A 173 -29.87 0.00 14.49
N ARG A 174 -29.98 -1.08 15.29
CA ARG A 174 -31.01 -1.30 16.33
C ARG A 174 -30.51 -0.89 17.73
N GLY A 175 -29.92 0.30 17.83
CA GLY A 175 -29.34 0.80 19.06
C GLY A 175 -28.50 2.05 18.84
N THR A 176 -27.90 2.55 19.91
CA THR A 176 -27.16 3.82 19.92
C THR A 176 -25.65 3.64 20.09
N THR A 177 -25.18 2.42 20.35
CA THR A 177 -23.77 2.16 20.67
C THR A 177 -22.96 1.90 19.40
N GLY A 178 -23.61 1.46 18.32
CA GLY A 178 -22.94 1.15 17.05
C GLY A 178 -22.14 -0.15 17.09
N ASP A 179 -22.40 -0.99 18.09
CA ASP A 179 -21.85 -2.34 18.24
C ASP A 179 -22.28 -3.23 17.06
N ILE A 180 -21.44 -4.20 16.70
CA ILE A 180 -21.74 -5.17 15.63
C ILE A 180 -23.00 -6.00 15.95
N SER A 181 -23.32 -6.21 17.23
CA SER A 181 -24.52 -6.90 17.71
C SER A 181 -25.83 -6.14 17.43
N GLU A 182 -25.76 -4.81 17.35
CA GLU A 182 -26.91 -3.95 17.02
C GLU A 182 -27.14 -3.82 15.52
N ILE A 183 -26.24 -4.38 14.68
CA ILE A 183 -26.30 -4.23 13.23
C ILE A 183 -26.96 -5.44 12.60
N TRP A 184 -27.99 -5.16 11.80
CA TRP A 184 -28.73 -6.17 11.05
C TRP A 184 -28.69 -5.84 9.57
N VAL A 185 -28.54 -6.88 8.75
CA VAL A 185 -28.65 -6.76 7.30
C VAL A 185 -30.01 -7.33 6.92
N ARG A 186 -30.85 -6.50 6.30
CA ARG A 186 -32.21 -6.86 5.90
C ARG A 186 -32.37 -6.73 4.40
N CYS A 187 -33.11 -7.66 3.80
CA CYS A 187 -33.59 -7.54 2.44
C CYS A 187 -35.04 -7.05 2.41
N GLU A 188 -35.40 -6.33 1.36
CA GLU A 188 -36.78 -5.95 1.05
C GLU A 188 -37.75 -7.15 0.99
N CYS A 189 -37.27 -8.38 0.77
CA CYS A 189 -38.12 -9.57 0.83
C CYS A 189 -38.57 -9.98 2.24
N GLY A 190 -38.03 -9.36 3.29
CA GLY A 190 -38.33 -9.64 4.70
C GLY A 190 -37.29 -10.52 5.40
N GLU A 191 -36.37 -11.16 4.66
CA GLU A 191 -35.26 -11.89 5.27
C GLU A 191 -34.26 -10.91 5.90
N GLU A 192 -33.79 -11.24 7.10
CA GLU A 192 -32.80 -10.46 7.82
C GLU A 192 -31.82 -11.35 8.59
N ARG A 193 -30.62 -10.83 8.81
CA ARG A 193 -29.58 -11.52 9.56
C ARG A 193 -28.74 -10.54 10.37
N SER A 194 -28.46 -10.89 11.62
CA SER A 194 -27.54 -10.11 12.46
C SER A 194 -26.13 -10.16 11.87
N LEU A 195 -25.44 -9.03 11.85
CA LEU A 195 -24.04 -8.98 11.42
C LEU A 195 -23.11 -9.75 12.36
N SER A 196 -23.49 -9.93 13.64
CA SER A 196 -22.72 -10.76 14.58
C SER A 196 -22.58 -12.20 14.10
N ASP A 197 -23.56 -12.71 13.34
CA ASP A 197 -23.47 -14.03 12.72
C ASP A 197 -22.30 -14.13 11.74
N ALA A 198 -21.84 -13.03 11.14
CA ALA A 198 -20.70 -13.03 10.22
C ALA A 198 -19.38 -13.37 10.91
N ALA A 199 -19.30 -13.22 12.23
CA ALA A 199 -18.14 -13.65 13.02
C ALA A 199 -18.13 -15.17 13.28
N LEU A 200 -19.26 -15.87 13.08
CA LEU A 200 -19.33 -17.30 13.29
C LEU A 200 -18.54 -18.07 12.21
N PRO A 201 -17.95 -19.24 12.55
CA PRO A 201 -17.28 -20.09 11.58
C PRO A 201 -18.19 -20.41 10.38
N LYS A 202 -17.63 -20.38 9.17
CA LYS A 202 -18.30 -20.67 7.90
C LYS A 202 -19.44 -19.71 7.50
N ALA A 203 -19.76 -18.69 8.30
CA ALA A 203 -20.86 -17.77 7.99
C ALA A 203 -20.65 -16.97 6.69
N LEU A 204 -19.39 -16.75 6.31
CA LEU A 204 -18.97 -16.04 5.10
C LEU A 204 -18.43 -16.98 4.00
N GLY A 205 -18.63 -18.29 4.15
CA GLY A 205 -18.24 -19.30 3.17
C GLY A 205 -16.72 -19.42 2.94
N ASN A 206 -16.37 -20.11 1.85
CA ASN A 206 -15.00 -20.33 1.44
C ASN A 206 -14.41 -19.08 0.79
N CYS A 207 -13.11 -18.87 1.00
CA CYS A 207 -12.37 -17.83 0.32
C CYS A 207 -12.34 -18.09 -1.18
N ASP A 208 -12.53 -17.03 -1.95
CA ASP A 208 -12.55 -17.02 -3.40
C ASP A 208 -11.24 -16.48 -4.01
N GLY A 209 -10.20 -16.39 -3.16
CA GLY A 209 -8.85 -15.99 -3.52
C GLY A 209 -8.70 -14.59 -4.08
N PHE A 210 -9.65 -13.68 -3.85
CA PHE A 210 -9.61 -12.36 -4.44
C PHE A 210 -8.53 -11.46 -3.81
N ARG A 211 -7.78 -10.76 -4.68
CA ARG A 211 -6.67 -9.86 -4.31
C ARG A 211 -6.89 -8.48 -4.93
N PRO A 212 -7.83 -7.67 -4.41
CA PRO A 212 -8.25 -6.42 -5.04
C PRO A 212 -7.09 -5.43 -5.25
N TRP A 213 -6.01 -5.52 -4.48
CA TRP A 213 -4.81 -4.70 -4.67
C TRP A 213 -4.03 -5.02 -5.96
N LEU A 214 -4.21 -6.21 -6.53
CA LEU A 214 -3.64 -6.62 -7.83
C LEU A 214 -4.62 -6.39 -8.99
N GLY A 215 -5.75 -5.70 -8.75
CA GLY A 215 -6.76 -5.44 -9.77
C GLY A 215 -7.87 -6.49 -9.86
N PRO A 216 -8.77 -6.39 -10.86
CA PRO A 216 -10.03 -7.15 -10.90
C PRO A 216 -9.91 -8.64 -11.28
N TYR A 217 -8.82 -9.04 -11.95
CA TYR A 217 -8.63 -10.42 -12.45
C TYR A 217 -7.59 -11.20 -11.65
N SER A 218 -7.44 -10.86 -10.37
CA SER A 218 -6.35 -11.33 -9.52
C SER A 218 -6.70 -12.55 -8.65
N ARG A 219 -7.78 -13.26 -8.96
CA ARG A 219 -8.22 -14.41 -8.15
C ARG A 219 -7.23 -15.57 -8.26
N GLU A 220 -7.04 -16.27 -7.14
CA GLU A 220 -6.30 -17.54 -7.11
C GLU A 220 -7.08 -18.63 -6.38
N GLN A 221 -6.60 -19.87 -6.44
CA GLN A 221 -7.21 -20.96 -5.69
C GLN A 221 -6.93 -20.78 -4.19
N CYS A 222 -7.96 -20.95 -3.36
CA CYS A 222 -7.84 -20.84 -1.91
C CYS A 222 -8.74 -21.86 -1.22
N GLY A 223 -8.20 -22.57 -0.22
CA GLY A 223 -8.94 -23.55 0.59
C GLY A 223 -9.42 -23.02 1.95
N GLU A 224 -9.10 -21.76 2.28
CA GLU A 224 -9.39 -21.18 3.59
C GLU A 224 -10.83 -20.67 3.71
N LEU A 225 -11.31 -20.52 4.94
CA LEU A 225 -12.60 -19.89 5.22
C LEU A 225 -12.45 -18.37 5.37
N ASN A 226 -13.45 -17.64 4.90
CA ASN A 226 -13.56 -16.21 5.14
C ASN A 226 -13.95 -15.90 6.59
N ARG A 227 -13.49 -14.76 7.08
CA ARG A 227 -13.80 -14.19 8.40
C ARG A 227 -14.17 -12.73 8.25
N LEU A 228 -15.02 -12.25 9.16
CA LEU A 228 -15.36 -10.84 9.24
C LEU A 228 -14.12 -10.02 9.60
N LEU A 229 -13.90 -8.94 8.86
CA LEU A 229 -12.86 -7.96 9.13
C LEU A 229 -13.46 -6.56 9.07
N VAL A 230 -13.06 -5.70 10.00
CA VAL A 230 -13.40 -4.28 9.98
C VAL A 230 -12.24 -3.54 9.31
N ARG A 231 -12.54 -2.78 8.26
CA ARG A 231 -11.53 -2.12 7.41
C ARG A 231 -10.58 -1.19 8.18
N SER A 232 -11.09 -0.51 9.20
CA SER A 232 -10.34 0.42 10.04
C SER A 232 -9.70 -0.23 11.26
N ALA A 233 -9.84 -1.54 11.44
CA ALA A 233 -9.23 -2.22 12.57
C ALA A 233 -7.72 -2.35 12.37
N SER A 234 -6.97 -2.30 13.47
CA SER A 234 -5.51 -2.42 13.47
C SER A 234 -5.02 -3.76 12.90
N ASN A 235 -5.88 -4.78 12.87
CA ASN A 235 -5.60 -6.09 12.30
C ASN A 235 -5.91 -6.24 10.81
N ALA A 236 -6.32 -5.16 10.13
CA ALA A 236 -6.65 -5.20 8.71
C ALA A 236 -5.43 -5.27 7.79
N TYR A 237 -4.26 -4.80 8.25
CA TYR A 237 -3.02 -4.84 7.49
C TYR A 237 -1.81 -4.85 8.42
N PHE A 238 -0.84 -5.72 8.14
CA PHE A 238 0.48 -5.70 8.78
C PHE A 238 1.56 -5.92 7.72
N PRO A 239 2.58 -5.05 7.63
CA PRO A 239 3.72 -5.31 6.77
C PRO A 239 4.55 -6.48 7.33
N GLN A 240 5.05 -7.34 6.46
CA GLN A 240 6.17 -8.22 6.80
C GLN A 240 7.46 -7.49 6.49
N LYS A 241 8.14 -6.99 7.53
CA LYS A 241 9.36 -6.20 7.38
C LYS A 241 10.59 -7.10 7.46
N LEU A 242 11.43 -7.03 6.44
CA LEU A 242 12.77 -7.60 6.46
C LEU A 242 13.78 -6.47 6.67
N THR A 243 14.64 -6.61 7.67
CA THR A 243 15.70 -5.63 7.95
C THR A 243 17.06 -6.32 8.00
N VAL A 244 18.08 -5.56 7.64
CA VAL A 244 19.50 -5.87 7.85
C VAL A 244 20.16 -4.63 8.42
N ILE A 245 21.22 -4.83 9.20
CA ILE A 245 22.12 -3.74 9.55
C ILE A 245 23.07 -3.60 8.38
N SER A 246 22.93 -2.49 7.64
CA SER A 246 23.87 -2.16 6.59
C SER A 246 25.14 -1.61 7.24
N LEU A 247 26.23 -2.35 7.06
CA LEU A 247 27.58 -1.85 7.32
C LEU A 247 28.17 -1.64 5.94
N PRO A 248 28.61 -0.42 5.58
CA PRO A 248 29.22 -0.20 4.29
C PRO A 248 30.37 -1.20 4.14
N ASP A 249 30.36 -1.95 3.04
CA ASP A 249 31.48 -2.84 2.74
C ASP A 249 32.74 -1.96 2.60
N ARG A 250 33.91 -2.53 2.94
CA ARG A 250 35.16 -1.75 3.07
C ARG A 250 35.48 -0.95 1.80
N ASP A 251 35.12 -1.48 0.63
CA ASP A 251 35.31 -0.83 -0.66
C ASP A 251 34.31 0.32 -0.90
N GLU A 252 33.06 0.20 -0.43
CA GLU A 252 32.07 1.27 -0.51
C GLU A 252 32.40 2.42 0.45
N ALA A 253 32.86 2.10 1.66
CA ALA A 253 33.37 3.08 2.60
C ALA A 253 34.59 3.84 2.04
N LEU A 254 35.48 3.14 1.32
CA LEU A 254 36.61 3.76 0.63
C LEU A 254 36.14 4.69 -0.49
N ALA A 255 35.22 4.23 -1.35
CA ALA A 255 34.69 5.03 -2.45
C ALA A 255 33.97 6.30 -1.95
N GLN A 256 33.19 6.21 -0.87
CA GLN A 256 32.53 7.34 -0.23
C GLN A 256 33.54 8.33 0.38
N ALA A 257 34.57 7.84 1.07
CA ALA A 257 35.62 8.68 1.65
C ALA A 257 36.41 9.43 0.56
N VAL A 258 36.73 8.75 -0.55
CA VAL A 258 37.36 9.37 -1.73
C VAL A 258 36.43 10.39 -2.37
N ALA A 259 35.12 10.11 -2.46
CA ALA A 259 34.13 11.05 -3.00
C ALA A 259 34.04 12.33 -2.17
N GLN A 260 33.98 12.21 -0.85
CA GLN A 260 33.91 13.33 0.08
C GLN A 260 35.13 14.24 -0.03
N ALA A 261 36.32 13.66 -0.22
CA ALA A 261 37.57 14.40 -0.34
C ALA A 261 37.90 14.86 -1.77
N TRP A 262 37.08 14.50 -2.77
CA TRP A 262 37.44 14.60 -4.19
C TRP A 262 37.73 16.03 -4.64
N SER A 263 36.72 16.91 -4.58
CA SER A 263 36.78 18.28 -5.09
C SER A 263 37.76 19.16 -4.32
N THR A 264 37.97 18.85 -3.04
CA THR A 264 38.72 19.71 -2.13
C THR A 264 40.20 19.34 -2.06
N TYR A 265 40.52 18.05 -2.15
CA TYR A 265 41.87 17.57 -1.84
C TYR A 265 42.46 16.62 -2.89
N LEU A 266 41.65 15.75 -3.50
CA LEU A 266 42.17 14.62 -4.30
C LEU A 266 42.23 14.89 -5.80
N GLN A 267 41.45 15.84 -6.33
CA GLN A 267 41.36 16.11 -7.78
C GLN A 267 42.73 16.42 -8.41
N GLY A 268 43.59 17.17 -7.71
CA GLY A 268 44.92 17.58 -8.16
C GLY A 268 46.06 16.60 -7.85
N VAL A 269 45.79 15.46 -7.20
CA VAL A 269 46.84 14.52 -6.78
C VAL A 269 47.25 13.61 -7.94
N ASP A 270 48.47 13.75 -8.44
CA ASP A 270 48.97 13.09 -9.66
C ASP A 270 49.82 11.84 -9.41
N SER A 271 50.22 11.57 -8.17
CA SER A 271 51.06 10.42 -7.81
C SER A 271 50.79 9.92 -6.40
N LEU A 272 51.09 8.64 -6.15
CA LEU A 272 51.02 8.03 -4.82
C LEU A 272 51.92 8.76 -3.80
N LYS A 273 53.05 9.32 -4.26
CA LYS A 273 53.95 10.12 -3.42
C LYS A 273 53.29 11.41 -2.94
N ASN A 274 52.61 12.12 -3.85
CA ASN A 274 51.90 13.35 -3.53
C ASN A 274 50.64 13.07 -2.68
N LEU A 275 49.98 11.92 -2.86
CA LEU A 275 48.90 11.48 -1.99
C LEU A 275 49.38 11.29 -0.54
N LYS A 276 50.49 10.56 -0.35
CA LYS A 276 51.08 10.35 0.99
C LYS A 276 51.45 11.66 1.65
N LEU A 277 52.01 12.61 0.89
CA LEU A 277 52.35 13.94 1.38
C LEU A 277 51.09 14.74 1.77
N ALA A 278 50.07 14.76 0.92
CA ALA A 278 48.80 15.44 1.20
C ALA A 278 48.11 14.89 2.46
N ILE A 279 48.06 13.57 2.63
CA ILE A 279 47.50 12.94 3.84
C ILE A 279 48.30 13.35 5.09
N SER A 280 49.63 13.47 4.99
CA SER A 280 50.46 13.85 6.14
C SER A 280 50.37 15.34 6.50
N MET A 281 50.13 16.21 5.52
CA MET A 281 50.10 17.67 5.71
C MET A 281 48.71 18.22 6.03
N MET A 282 47.64 17.47 5.74
CA MET A 282 46.27 17.93 5.86
C MET A 282 45.48 17.09 6.86
N PRO A 283 45.37 17.52 8.13
CA PRO A 283 44.62 16.79 9.16
C PRO A 283 43.15 16.46 8.78
N PRO A 284 42.39 17.35 8.10
CA PRO A 284 41.03 17.02 7.65
C PRO A 284 40.99 15.85 6.65
N LEU A 285 41.96 15.80 5.73
CA LEU A 285 42.07 14.71 4.75
C LEU A 285 42.44 13.39 5.43
N GLN A 286 43.34 13.44 6.41
CA GLN A 286 43.72 12.29 7.21
C GLN A 286 42.53 11.71 7.99
N GLN A 287 41.65 12.56 8.54
CA GLN A 287 40.44 12.12 9.22
C GLN A 287 39.43 11.49 8.27
N ILE A 288 39.20 12.07 7.09
CA ILE A 288 38.28 11.53 6.08
C ILE A 288 38.73 10.14 5.60
N LEU A 289 40.04 9.95 5.41
CA LEU A 289 40.62 8.70 4.90
C LEU A 289 41.08 7.73 6.00
N ALA A 290 40.69 7.97 7.26
CA ALA A 290 41.11 7.14 8.39
C ALA A 290 40.66 5.68 8.22
N GLY A 291 41.59 4.72 8.36
CA GLY A 291 41.32 3.29 8.21
C GLY A 291 41.63 2.70 6.83
N PHE A 292 42.01 3.53 5.86
CA PHE A 292 42.45 3.09 4.54
C PHE A 292 43.95 3.31 4.33
N THR A 293 44.58 2.41 3.59
CA THR A 293 45.99 2.59 3.19
C THR A 293 46.09 3.58 2.03
N PRO A 294 47.16 4.39 1.93
CA PRO A 294 47.38 5.27 0.79
C PRO A 294 47.33 4.55 -0.56
N GLU A 295 47.75 3.28 -0.61
CA GLU A 295 47.71 2.43 -1.80
C GLU A 295 46.28 2.10 -2.23
N GLN A 296 45.39 1.77 -1.27
CA GLN A 296 43.97 1.54 -1.54
C GLN A 296 43.29 2.81 -2.04
N VAL A 297 43.54 3.94 -1.38
CA VAL A 297 43.01 5.26 -1.78
C VAL A 297 43.50 5.62 -3.18
N TRP A 298 44.77 5.37 -3.49
CA TRP A 298 45.34 5.63 -4.81
C TRP A 298 44.71 4.78 -5.91
N ALA A 299 44.47 3.49 -5.65
CA ALA A 299 43.77 2.61 -6.59
C ALA A 299 42.35 3.13 -6.91
N GLU A 300 41.61 3.57 -5.89
CA GLU A 300 40.27 4.14 -6.05
C GLU A 300 40.29 5.49 -6.81
N ILE A 301 41.27 6.35 -6.55
CA ILE A 301 41.47 7.60 -7.31
C ILE A 301 41.70 7.29 -8.80
N GLN A 302 42.50 6.27 -9.12
CA GLN A 302 42.77 5.85 -10.50
C GLN A 302 41.53 5.25 -11.16
N ALA A 303 40.79 4.39 -10.46
CA ALA A 303 39.53 3.84 -10.94
C ALA A 303 38.51 4.95 -11.27
N ARG A 304 38.36 5.93 -10.38
CA ARG A 304 37.46 7.08 -10.57
C ARG A 304 37.87 7.98 -11.73
N ARG A 305 39.17 8.22 -11.95
CA ARG A 305 39.65 8.94 -13.14
C ARG A 305 39.38 8.19 -14.43
N GLY A 306 39.52 6.86 -14.41
CA GLY A 306 39.15 6.00 -15.52
C GLY A 306 37.67 6.11 -15.91
N MET A 307 36.76 6.23 -14.93
CA MET A 307 35.32 6.41 -15.18
C MET A 307 34.94 7.80 -15.73
N ILE A 308 35.71 8.85 -15.44
CA ILE A 308 35.45 10.22 -15.92
C ILE A 308 35.97 10.42 -17.36
N ALA A 309 36.93 9.61 -17.79
CA ALA A 309 37.55 9.68 -19.11
C ALA A 309 36.81 8.86 -20.19
N SER A 310 35.75 8.15 -19.82
CA SER A 310 34.89 7.31 -20.67
C SER A 310 33.47 7.87 -20.73
#